data_AF-A0A2A5VXM4-F1
#
_entry.id   AF-A0A2A5VXM4-F1
#
_cell.length_a   1.000
_cell.length_b   1.000
_cell.length_c   1.000
_cell.angle_alpha   90.00
_cell.angle_beta   90.00
_cell.angle_gamma   90.00
#
_symmetry.space_group_name_H-M   'P 1'
#
loop_
_entity.id
_entity.type
_entity.pdbx_description
1 polymer ?
#
loop_
_entity_poly.entity_id
_entity_poly.type
_entity_poly.pdbx_seq_one_letter_code
_entity_poly.pdbx_strand_id
1 'polypeptide(L)' 'MRLDFRKTPPGTWEESIGMTRMRFNNEGKIIFHQDYWDPTDIVYRRIPLVRGLIAYVKKKL' A
#
# COMPACT_ATOMS: atom_id res chain seq x y z
N MET A 1 2.39 -7.92 3.98
CA MET A 1 0.96 -8.28 3.91
C MET A 1 0.73 -9.04 2.61
N ARG A 2 -0.02 -10.15 2.61
CA ARG A 2 -0.41 -10.85 1.37
C ARG A 2 -1.69 -10.23 0.85
N LEU A 3 -1.66 -9.73 -0.38
CA LEU A 3 -2.81 -9.09 -1.02
C LEU A 3 -3.28 -9.96 -2.17
N ASP A 4 -4.54 -10.40 -2.12
CA ASP A 4 -5.19 -11.09 -3.23
C ASP A 4 -5.99 -10.08 -4.05
N PHE A 5 -5.79 -10.09 -5.36
CA PHE A 5 -6.48 -9.20 -6.28
C PHE A 5 -7.14 -10.01 -7.39
N ARG A 6 -8.26 -9.51 -7.88
CA ARG A 6 -9.13 -10.16 -8.89
C ARG A 6 -8.46 -10.51 -10.23
N LYS A 7 -7.22 -10.05 -10.48
CA LYS A 7 -6.41 -10.36 -11.68
C LYS A 7 -5.04 -10.97 -11.34
N THR A 8 -4.85 -11.49 -10.13
CA THR A 8 -3.62 -12.21 -9.78
C THR A 8 -3.70 -13.61 -10.43
N PRO A 9 -2.68 -14.05 -11.18
CA PRO A 9 -2.68 -15.40 -11.76
C PRO A 9 -2.96 -16.46 -10.68
N PRO A 10 -3.82 -17.46 -10.95
CA PRO A 10 -4.11 -18.50 -9.96
C PRO A 10 -2.82 -19.16 -9.45
N GLY A 11 -2.64 -19.18 -8.14
CA GLY A 11 -1.43 -19.73 -7.50
C GLY A 11 -0.26 -18.76 -7.31
N THR A 12 -0.46 -17.47 -7.60
CA THR A 12 0.55 -16.42 -7.34
C THR A 12 0.06 -15.42 -6.29
N TRP A 13 1.00 -14.79 -5.57
CA TRP A 13 0.72 -13.78 -4.54
C TRP A 13 1.58 -12.56 -4.80
N GLU A 14 1.04 -11.38 -4.55
CA GLU A 14 1.84 -10.15 -4.50
C GLU A 14 2.19 -9.84 -3.04
N GLU A 15 3.48 -9.67 -2.77
CA GLU A 15 3.99 -9.28 -1.45
C GLU A 15 4.08 -7.76 -1.38
N SER A 16 3.37 -7.16 -0.42
CA SER A 16 3.54 -5.75 -0.08
C SER A 16 4.30 -5.62 1.24
N ILE A 17 5.34 -4.79 1.21
CA ILE A 17 6.07 -4.37 2.40
C ILE A 17 5.20 -3.36 3.15
N GLY A 18 5.00 -3.62 4.44
CA GLY A 18 4.28 -2.74 5.33
C GLY A 18 5.00 -2.58 6.66
N MET A 19 4.61 -1.57 7.41
CA MET A 19 5.08 -1.30 8.75
C MET A 19 3.87 -0.95 9.63
N THR A 20 3.78 -1.60 10.78
CA THR A 20 2.74 -1.32 11.76
C THR A 20 3.28 -0.39 12.83
N ARG A 21 2.56 0.70 13.09
CA ARG A 21 2.83 1.60 14.21
C ARG A 21 1.88 1.28 15.35
N MET A 22 2.45 0.88 16.49
CA MET A 22 1.70 0.66 17.73
C MET A 22 2.16 1.63 18.81
N ARG A 23 1.25 2.02 19.71
CA ARG A 23 1.60 2.69 20.97
C ARG A 23 0.92 2.00 22.13
N PHE A 24 1.63 1.90 23.25
CA PHE A 24 1.16 1.30 24.49
C PHE A 24 0.97 2.35 25.57
N ASN A 25 0.02 2.15 26.47
CA ASN A 25 -0.08 2.91 27.71
C ASN A 25 0.85 2.34 28.80
N ASN A 26 0.87 2.97 29.97
CA ASN A 26 1.68 2.52 31.11
C ASN A 26 1.27 1.14 31.66
N GLU A 27 0.08 0.65 31.34
CA GLU A 27 -0.40 -0.70 31.69
C GLU A 27 -0.03 -1.75 30.63
N GLY A 28 0.72 -1.38 29.58
CA GLY A 28 1.08 -2.29 28.49
C GLY A 28 -0.07 -2.60 27.52
N LYS A 29 -1.16 -1.83 27.55
CA LYS A 29 -2.29 -1.97 26.62
C LYS A 29 -2.08 -1.12 25.37
N ILE A 30 -2.49 -1.65 24.21
CA ILE A 30 -2.43 -0.94 22.93
C ILE A 30 -3.46 0.20 22.94
N ILE A 31 -2.99 1.44 22.79
CA ILE A 31 -3.82 2.65 22.68
C ILE A 31 -3.83 3.25 21.27
N PHE A 32 -3.01 2.70 20.38
CA PHE A 32 -2.94 3.14 18.99
C PHE A 32 -2.43 2.00 18.13
N HIS A 33 -3.10 1.78 17.01
CA HIS A 33 -2.72 0.80 16.00
C HIS A 33 -2.98 1.40 14.62
N GLN A 34 -1.92 1.59 13.84
CA GLN A 34 -2.04 2.03 12.46
C GLN A 34 -1.08 1.26 11.57
N ASP A 35 -1.64 0.68 10.52
CA ASP A 35 -0.89 -0.07 9.53
C ASP A 35 -0.57 0.81 8.32
N TYR A 36 0.71 0.96 8.05
CA TYR A 36 1.22 1.57 6.84
C TYR A 36 1.62 0.46 5.87
N TRP A 37 1.21 0.60 4.63
CA TRP A 37 1.57 -0.32 3.57
C TRP A 37 1.90 0.51 2.33
N ASP A 38 2.89 0.07 1.55
CA ASP A 38 3.23 0.75 0.29
C ASP A 38 2.38 0.19 -0.86
N PRO A 39 1.45 0.98 -1.44
CA PRO A 39 0.68 0.58 -2.61
C PRO A 39 1.48 0.70 -3.92
N THR A 40 2.69 1.25 -3.91
CA THR A 40 3.43 1.68 -5.11
C THR A 40 3.62 0.53 -6.10
N ASP A 41 4.07 -0.64 -5.67
CA ASP A 41 4.27 -1.76 -6.60
C ASP A 41 2.96 -2.19 -7.30
N ILE A 42 1.82 -2.06 -6.62
CA ILE A 42 0.49 -2.45 -7.11
C ILE A 42 -0.11 -1.35 -7.99
N VAL A 43 -0.08 -0.09 -7.54
CA VAL A 43 -0.69 1.06 -8.23
C VAL A 43 0.07 1.37 -9.52
N TYR A 44 1.40 1.31 -9.49
CA TYR A 44 2.22 1.57 -10.68
C TYR A 44 2.13 0.43 -11.71
N ARG A 45 1.99 -0.83 -11.28
CA ARG A 45 1.82 -1.96 -12.22
C ARG A 45 0.43 -2.02 -12.83
N ARG A 46 -0.62 -1.63 -12.10
CA ARG A 46 -2.01 -1.92 -12.51
C ARG A 46 -2.76 -0.76 -13.15
N ILE A 47 -2.28 0.49 -13.03
CA ILE A 47 -2.94 1.63 -13.65
C ILE A 47 -1.95 2.42 -14.53
N PRO A 48 -1.68 1.98 -15.77
CA PRO A 48 -0.83 2.72 -16.71
C PRO A 48 -1.30 4.19 -16.91
N LEU A 49 -2.61 4.42 -16.79
CA LEU A 49 -3.24 5.75 -16.84
C LEU A 49 -2.84 6.69 -15.70
N VAL A 50 -2.53 6.17 -14.51
CA VAL A 50 -2.13 6.99 -13.36
C VAL A 50 -0.76 7.62 -13.57
N ARG A 51 0.15 6.95 -14.30
CA ARG A 51 1.44 7.54 -14.68
C ARG A 51 1.26 8.78 -15.56
N GLY A 52 0.33 8.73 -16.52
CA GLY A 52 -0.01 9.88 -17.38
C GLY A 52 -0.68 11.02 -16.61
N LEU A 53 -1.60 10.68 -15.68
CA LEU A 53 -2.27 11.67 -14.84
C LEU A 53 -1.30 12.38 -13.89
N ILE A 54 -0.40 11.65 -13.23
CA ILE A 54 0.62 12.22 -12.35
C ILE A 54 1.59 13.11 -13.15
N ALA A 55 2.03 12.67 -14.33
CA ALA A 55 2.89 13.48 -15.19
C ALA A 55 2.19 14.78 -15.64
N TYR A 56 0.91 14.71 -15.97
CA TYR A 56 0.10 15.87 -16.33
C TYR A 56 -0.06 16.85 -15.16
N VAL A 57 -0.36 16.36 -13.95
CA VAL A 57 -0.48 17.19 -12.74
C VAL A 57 0.87 17.82 -12.38
N LYS A 58 1.98 17.05 -12.41
CA LYS A 58 3.34 17.57 -12.16
C LYS A 58 3.79 18.62 -13.17
N LYS A 59 3.33 18.57 -14.42
CA LYS A 59 3.65 19.57 -15.44
C LYS A 59 2.92 20.89 -15.22
N LYS A 60 1.82 20.88 -14.44
CA LYS A 60 0.95 22.04 -14.20
C LYS A 60 1.24 22.75 -12.87
N LEU A 61 2.10 22.17 -12.04
CA LEU A 61 2.74 22.75 -10.86
C LEU A 61 4.10 23.32 -11.26
#